data_AF-A0A068WPD0-F1
#
_entry.id   AF-A0A068WPD0-F1
#
_cell.length_a   1.000
_cell.length_b   1.000
_cell.length_c   1.000
_cell.angle_alpha   90.00
_cell.angle_beta   90.00
_cell.angle_gamma   90.00
#
_symmetry.space_group_name_H-M   'P 1'
#
loop_
_entity.id
_entity.type
_entity.pdbx_description
1 polymer ?
#
loop_
_entity_poly.entity_id
_entity_poly.type
_entity_poly.pdbx_seq_one_letter_code
_entity_poly.pdbx_strand_id
1 'polypeptide(L)'
;MKLLLSLFILSIIFSHTGSAQGMPKKGCFLHQLILICREEVPHGEDLQSPEIQTLVMSQLPEGTWLSLEEPQLASSGIQKIEVQRSFIDKVETGYFAKVGGKNKLKRLTLRNVQGSAVVDKNMLQGLEKSLNYLVVANGLTVNIADLTEMEYLTDLGLMSTKIVGTPADFEKLLPRLRSLEIKKCHLLQLPWEALAKWLTESDSRRLKINDNDWNCDCSMVKLKHLHPGVVENELQRLKCASPPNLAGKQLSELTDKDLCPEGEPDMKQGGGEDSLKASSSTSEDGGDKSGSGSDSSPADLGPSSGHQAEDGRARSSAMRTEVIIGGTVVGALVVAFIVFIIIYKCRLYPEKKNREERTSRTHQNKRYVNVIEEPPLQQYGNNSRGKENGKFAEGAPV
;
A
#
# COMPACT_ATOMS: atom_id res chain seq x y z
N MET A 1 -11.23 -25.08 -60.77
CA MET A 1 -12.17 -24.49 -59.78
C MET A 1 -12.01 -25.20 -58.44
N LYS A 2 -11.20 -24.64 -57.54
CA LYS A 2 -11.19 -24.92 -56.08
C LYS A 2 -10.14 -24.07 -55.33
N LEU A 3 -9.18 -23.47 -56.05
CA LEU A 3 -8.21 -22.51 -55.50
C LEU A 3 -8.55 -21.02 -55.69
N LEU A 4 -9.50 -20.67 -56.56
CA LEU A 4 -9.93 -19.27 -56.75
C LEU A 4 -11.09 -18.85 -55.83
N LEU A 5 -11.70 -19.79 -55.11
CA LEU A 5 -12.78 -19.51 -54.15
C LEU A 5 -12.26 -19.23 -52.73
N SER A 6 -11.03 -19.63 -52.39
CA SER A 6 -10.45 -19.36 -51.06
C SER A 6 -9.79 -17.98 -50.95
N LEU A 7 -9.45 -17.34 -52.08
CA LEU A 7 -8.86 -16.00 -52.10
C LEU A 7 -9.89 -14.87 -52.03
N PHE A 8 -11.16 -15.13 -52.38
CA PHE A 8 -12.25 -14.15 -52.18
C PHE A 8 -12.86 -14.17 -50.77
N ILE A 9 -12.72 -15.27 -50.03
CA ILE A 9 -13.16 -15.32 -48.62
C ILE A 9 -12.11 -14.70 -47.68
N LEU A 10 -10.82 -14.72 -48.03
CA LEU A 10 -9.80 -14.01 -47.27
C LEU A 10 -9.81 -12.48 -47.46
N SER A 11 -10.46 -11.95 -48.50
CA SER A 11 -10.57 -10.49 -48.70
C SER A 11 -11.80 -9.86 -48.04
N ILE A 12 -12.76 -10.65 -47.52
CA ILE A 12 -13.95 -10.15 -46.82
C ILE A 12 -13.80 -10.21 -45.29
N ILE A 13 -12.85 -10.99 -44.76
CA ILE A 13 -12.56 -10.99 -43.32
C ILE A 13 -11.64 -9.80 -42.92
N PHE A 14 -11.06 -9.08 -43.90
CA PHE A 14 -10.25 -7.88 -43.66
C PHE A 14 -11.00 -6.54 -43.74
N SER A 15 -12.34 -6.53 -43.82
CA SER A 15 -13.11 -5.28 -43.99
C SER A 15 -14.19 -5.00 -42.93
N HIS A 16 -14.38 -5.84 -41.91
CA HIS A 16 -15.35 -5.56 -40.85
C HIS A 16 -14.90 -5.98 -39.45
N THR A 17 -13.85 -5.33 -38.96
CA THR A 17 -13.85 -4.76 -37.60
C THR A 17 -12.91 -3.56 -37.62
N GLY A 18 -13.31 -2.52 -38.35
CA GLY A 18 -13.00 -1.16 -37.95
C GLY A 18 -13.68 -0.88 -36.62
N SER A 19 -13.24 -1.52 -35.53
CA SER A 19 -13.31 -0.88 -34.24
C SER A 19 -12.38 0.29 -34.40
N ALA A 20 -12.95 1.45 -34.70
CA ALA A 20 -12.31 2.70 -34.38
C ALA A 20 -11.89 2.56 -32.92
N GLN A 21 -10.62 2.21 -32.68
CA GLN A 21 -9.94 2.68 -31.49
C GLN A 21 -9.94 4.18 -31.68
N GLY A 22 -11.06 4.80 -31.29
CA GLY A 22 -11.18 6.25 -31.25
C GLY A 22 -9.97 6.70 -30.47
N MET A 23 -9.15 7.55 -31.09
CA MET A 23 -8.07 8.20 -30.38
C MET A 23 -8.65 8.69 -29.05
N PRO A 24 -8.02 8.34 -27.92
CA PRO A 24 -8.54 8.70 -26.62
C PRO A 24 -8.71 10.21 -26.58
N LYS A 25 -9.96 10.66 -26.49
CA LYS A 25 -10.30 12.07 -26.56
C LYS A 25 -9.63 12.77 -25.37
N LYS A 26 -8.91 13.86 -25.67
CA LYS A 26 -8.49 14.82 -24.65
C LYS A 26 -9.74 15.38 -23.96
N GLY A 27 -9.62 15.66 -22.67
CA GLY A 27 -10.68 16.22 -21.83
C GLY A 27 -11.28 15.23 -20.85
N CYS A 28 -12.38 15.64 -20.23
CA CYS A 28 -13.11 14.87 -19.24
C CYS A 28 -14.35 14.21 -19.86
N PHE A 29 -14.57 12.93 -19.56
CA PHE A 29 -15.76 12.20 -20.00
C PHE A 29 -16.24 11.24 -18.92
N LEU A 30 -17.57 11.18 -18.76
CA LEU A 30 -18.21 10.28 -17.81
C LEU A 30 -18.42 8.90 -18.46
N HIS A 31 -17.93 7.86 -17.79
CA HIS A 31 -18.24 6.48 -18.13
C HIS A 31 -18.80 5.76 -16.91
N GLN A 32 -20.11 5.48 -16.94
CA GLN A 32 -20.84 4.97 -15.79
C GLN A 32 -20.69 5.92 -14.59
N LEU A 33 -20.04 5.48 -13.51
CA LEU A 33 -19.82 6.23 -12.27
C LEU A 33 -18.39 6.78 -12.17
N ILE A 34 -17.62 6.73 -13.27
CA ILE A 34 -16.21 7.10 -13.33
C ILE A 34 -16.05 8.29 -14.28
N LEU A 35 -15.64 9.43 -13.74
CA LEU A 35 -15.20 10.57 -14.53
C LEU A 35 -13.73 10.37 -14.91
N ILE A 36 -13.44 10.27 -16.21
CA ILE A 36 -12.09 10.07 -16.73
C ILE A 36 -11.65 11.36 -17.40
N CYS A 37 -10.60 11.98 -16.86
CA CYS A 37 -9.98 13.18 -17.39
C CYS A 37 -8.59 12.85 -17.92
N ARG A 38 -8.34 13.17 -19.18
CA ARG A 38 -7.08 12.90 -19.86
C ARG A 38 -6.50 14.20 -20.42
N GLU A 39 -5.23 14.44 -20.09
CA GLU A 39 -4.47 15.62 -20.53
C GLU A 39 -5.10 16.96 -20.11
N GLU A 40 -6.05 16.93 -19.16
CA GLU A 40 -6.83 18.07 -18.70
C GLU A 40 -7.33 17.82 -17.26
N VAL A 41 -7.44 18.89 -16.48
CA VAL A 41 -7.95 18.88 -15.10
C VAL A 41 -9.47 19.13 -15.16
N PRO A 42 -10.30 18.43 -14.36
CA PRO A 42 -11.74 18.68 -14.35
C PRO A 42 -12.07 20.09 -13.85
N HIS A 43 -13.02 20.73 -14.53
CA HIS A 43 -13.61 21.99 -14.10
C HIS A 43 -14.85 21.73 -13.22
N GLY A 44 -15.38 22.78 -12.57
CA GLY A 44 -16.58 22.66 -11.73
C GLY A 44 -17.78 22.05 -12.47
N GLU A 45 -17.94 22.34 -13.76
CA GLU A 45 -19.00 21.81 -14.62
C GLU A 45 -18.90 20.28 -14.82
N ASP A 46 -17.69 19.74 -14.94
CA ASP A 46 -17.45 18.30 -15.08
C ASP A 46 -17.86 17.51 -13.82
N LEU A 47 -17.90 18.20 -12.67
CA LEU A 47 -18.14 17.62 -11.34
C LEU A 47 -19.60 17.76 -10.87
N GLN A 48 -20.52 18.19 -11.74
CA GLN A 48 -21.90 18.45 -11.35
C GLN A 48 -22.73 17.18 -11.14
N SER A 49 -22.36 16.03 -11.72
CA SER A 49 -23.14 14.81 -11.58
C SER A 49 -22.92 14.14 -10.21
N PRO A 50 -23.97 13.96 -9.39
CA PRO A 50 -23.85 13.31 -8.07
C PRO A 50 -23.57 11.80 -8.16
N GLU A 51 -23.77 11.21 -9.34
CA GLU A 51 -23.52 9.78 -9.57
C GLU A 51 -22.03 9.45 -9.71
N ILE A 52 -21.17 10.46 -9.90
CA ILE A 52 -19.72 10.25 -10.02
C ILE A 52 -19.19 9.77 -8.67
N GLN A 53 -18.64 8.56 -8.65
CA GLN A 53 -18.01 7.97 -7.46
C GLN A 53 -16.48 7.98 -7.54
N THR A 54 -15.94 7.92 -8.76
CA THR A 54 -14.50 7.87 -9.00
C THR A 54 -14.09 8.92 -10.02
N LEU A 55 -13.03 9.66 -9.71
CA LEU A 55 -12.32 10.51 -10.67
C LEU A 55 -10.97 9.90 -11.00
N VAL A 56 -10.68 9.76 -12.29
CA VAL A 56 -9.39 9.32 -12.80
C VAL A 56 -8.78 10.45 -13.63
N MET A 57 -7.64 10.98 -13.21
CA MET A 57 -6.87 11.96 -13.97
C MET A 57 -5.62 11.29 -14.53
N SER A 58 -5.34 11.48 -15.81
CA SER A 58 -4.17 10.87 -16.44
C SER A 58 -3.51 11.77 -17.48
N GLN A 59 -2.19 11.63 -17.63
CA GLN A 59 -1.41 12.34 -18.63
C GLN A 59 -1.52 13.86 -18.51
N LEU A 60 -1.65 14.37 -17.28
CA LEU A 60 -1.62 15.82 -17.05
C LEU A 60 -0.23 16.37 -17.43
N PRO A 61 -0.18 17.50 -18.16
CA PRO A 61 1.06 18.06 -18.68
C PRO A 61 1.97 18.62 -17.58
N GLU A 62 3.23 18.85 -17.92
CA GLU A 62 4.17 19.59 -17.06
C GLU A 62 3.64 21.01 -16.75
N GLY A 63 3.94 21.55 -15.57
CA GLY A 63 3.39 22.83 -15.12
C GLY A 63 1.98 22.75 -14.54
N THR A 64 1.37 21.57 -14.49
CA THR A 64 -0.01 21.43 -13.98
C THR A 64 -0.14 21.93 -12.55
N TRP A 65 -1.09 22.84 -12.36
CA TRP A 65 -1.57 23.29 -11.07
C TRP A 65 -2.99 22.76 -10.88
N LEU A 66 -3.18 21.88 -9.90
CA LEU A 66 -4.51 21.44 -9.49
C LEU A 66 -5.17 22.55 -8.66
N SER A 67 -6.16 23.21 -9.25
CA SER A 67 -6.99 24.22 -8.62
C SER A 67 -8.42 24.00 -9.08
N LEU A 68 -9.40 24.24 -8.20
CA LEU A 68 -10.81 24.16 -8.57
C LEU A 68 -11.47 25.52 -8.39
N GLU A 69 -11.69 26.19 -9.51
CA GLU A 69 -12.50 27.41 -9.57
C GLU A 69 -13.99 27.04 -9.33
N GLU A 70 -14.69 27.84 -8.53
CA GLU A 70 -16.11 27.66 -8.19
C GLU A 70 -16.46 26.28 -7.58
N PRO A 71 -15.90 25.92 -6.40
CA PRO A 71 -16.14 24.62 -5.75
C PRO A 71 -17.62 24.37 -5.38
N GLN A 72 -18.45 25.41 -5.39
CA GLN A 72 -19.88 25.33 -5.12
C GLN A 72 -20.63 24.48 -6.15
N LEU A 73 -20.10 24.38 -7.38
CA LEU A 73 -20.66 23.60 -8.47
C LEU A 73 -20.36 22.10 -8.34
N ALA A 74 -19.39 21.72 -7.50
CA ALA A 74 -19.07 20.32 -7.25
C ALA A 74 -20.17 19.68 -6.38
N SER A 75 -21.17 19.12 -7.04
CA SER A 75 -22.20 18.28 -6.40
C SER A 75 -21.80 16.79 -6.33
N SER A 76 -20.58 16.50 -6.81
CA SER A 76 -20.06 15.15 -7.00
C SER A 76 -20.07 14.29 -5.74
N GLY A 77 -20.31 13.00 -5.97
CA GLY A 77 -20.24 11.96 -4.96
C GLY A 77 -18.87 11.29 -4.85
N ILE A 78 -17.79 11.98 -5.28
CA ILE A 78 -16.48 11.34 -5.49
C ILE A 78 -15.88 10.87 -4.16
N GLN A 79 -15.68 9.56 -4.07
CA GLN A 79 -15.05 8.90 -2.92
C GLN A 79 -13.66 8.35 -3.26
N LYS A 80 -13.35 8.20 -4.55
CA LYS A 80 -12.04 7.72 -5.03
C LYS A 80 -11.46 8.69 -6.05
N ILE A 81 -10.22 9.11 -5.84
CA ILE A 81 -9.43 9.85 -6.83
C ILE A 81 -8.18 9.04 -7.16
N GLU A 82 -7.93 8.87 -8.46
CA GLU A 82 -6.75 8.21 -8.98
C GLU A 82 -6.06 9.12 -10.01
N VAL A 83 -4.83 9.53 -9.71
CA VAL A 83 -3.98 10.29 -10.63
C VAL A 83 -2.87 9.37 -11.11
N GLN A 84 -2.72 9.25 -12.42
CA GLN A 84 -1.76 8.33 -13.01
C GLN A 84 -1.00 8.88 -14.21
N ARG A 85 0.32 8.65 -14.26
CA ARG A 85 1.18 9.02 -15.40
C ARG A 85 1.02 10.51 -15.74
N SER A 86 1.22 11.38 -14.75
CA SER A 86 0.92 12.81 -14.82
C SER A 86 2.07 13.63 -14.25
N PHE A 87 2.13 14.91 -14.58
CA PHE A 87 2.93 15.90 -13.88
C PHE A 87 2.02 16.78 -13.03
N ILE A 88 2.43 17.09 -11.80
CA ILE A 88 1.75 18.01 -10.89
C ILE A 88 2.81 18.81 -10.14
N ASP A 89 2.85 20.10 -10.39
CA ASP A 89 3.82 21.01 -9.76
C ASP A 89 3.23 21.72 -8.55
N LYS A 90 1.92 22.02 -8.60
CA LYS A 90 1.21 22.69 -7.52
C LYS A 90 -0.15 22.05 -7.30
N VAL A 91 -0.55 22.00 -6.03
CA VAL A 91 -1.91 21.64 -5.64
C VAL A 91 -2.42 22.74 -4.72
N GLU A 92 -3.56 23.31 -5.08
CA GLU A 92 -4.28 24.25 -4.24
C GLU A 92 -4.64 23.57 -2.91
N THR A 93 -4.52 24.30 -1.81
CA THR A 93 -4.83 23.78 -0.47
C THR A 93 -6.25 23.23 -0.41
N GLY A 94 -6.37 21.97 0.02
CA GLY A 94 -7.65 21.27 0.12
C GLY A 94 -8.32 20.93 -1.22
N TYR A 95 -7.63 21.01 -2.36
CA TYR A 95 -8.17 20.68 -3.68
C TYR A 95 -8.93 19.33 -3.69
N PHE A 96 -8.32 18.27 -3.16
CA PHE A 96 -8.93 16.94 -3.15
C PHE A 96 -10.17 16.84 -2.26
N ALA A 97 -10.25 17.64 -1.18
CA ALA A 97 -11.45 17.75 -0.36
C ALA A 97 -12.58 18.48 -1.11
N LYS A 98 -12.25 19.55 -1.84
CA LYS A 98 -13.22 20.29 -2.68
C LYS A 98 -13.79 19.41 -3.79
N VAL A 99 -12.92 18.69 -4.51
CA VAL A 99 -13.34 17.76 -5.58
C VAL A 99 -14.21 16.62 -5.04
N GLY A 100 -13.90 16.11 -3.84
CA GLY A 100 -14.67 15.05 -3.18
C GLY A 100 -16.08 15.45 -2.74
N GLY A 101 -16.39 16.75 -2.67
CA GLY A 101 -17.73 17.27 -2.42
C GLY A 101 -18.41 16.71 -1.16
N LYS A 102 -19.70 16.37 -1.28
CA LYS A 102 -20.56 16.00 -0.14
C LYS A 102 -20.29 14.60 0.43
N ASN A 103 -19.80 13.67 -0.40
CA ASN A 103 -19.58 12.28 0.02
C ASN A 103 -18.22 12.04 0.67
N LYS A 104 -17.37 13.08 0.72
CA LYS A 104 -16.01 13.13 1.28
C LYS A 104 -15.08 12.02 0.75
N LEU A 105 -13.92 12.43 0.25
CA LEU A 105 -12.95 11.52 -0.34
C LEU A 105 -12.50 10.42 0.65
N LYS A 106 -12.52 9.16 0.22
CA LYS A 106 -12.10 7.98 1.00
C LYS A 106 -10.79 7.36 0.53
N ARG A 107 -10.47 7.51 -0.75
CA ARG A 107 -9.27 6.92 -1.36
C ARG A 107 -8.59 7.91 -2.29
N LEU A 108 -7.31 8.16 -2.04
CA LEU A 108 -6.42 8.92 -2.92
C LEU A 108 -5.30 8.00 -3.40
N THR A 109 -5.09 7.96 -4.71
CA THR A 109 -4.04 7.17 -5.34
C THR A 109 -3.28 8.03 -6.33
N LEU A 110 -1.97 8.13 -6.14
CA LEU A 110 -1.04 8.93 -6.94
C LEU A 110 0.04 7.98 -7.47
N ARG A 111 0.00 7.64 -8.77
CA ARG A 111 0.92 6.66 -9.37
C ARG A 111 1.65 7.23 -10.57
N ASN A 112 2.97 7.15 -10.59
CA ASN A 112 3.78 7.72 -11.67
C ASN A 112 3.46 9.22 -11.84
N VAL A 113 3.37 9.94 -10.71
CA VAL A 113 3.12 11.39 -10.68
C VAL A 113 4.42 12.10 -10.39
N GLN A 114 4.89 12.90 -11.34
CA GLN A 114 6.12 13.68 -11.26
C GLN A 114 5.79 15.16 -10.98
N GLY A 115 6.82 15.98 -10.74
CA GLY A 115 6.68 17.41 -10.50
C GLY A 115 7.09 17.82 -9.09
N SER A 116 6.90 19.11 -8.78
CA SER A 116 7.31 19.71 -7.50
C SER A 116 6.32 19.54 -6.35
N ALA A 117 5.13 18.99 -6.58
CA ALA A 117 4.14 18.83 -5.53
C ALA A 117 4.62 17.87 -4.43
N VAL A 118 4.20 18.14 -3.19
CA VAL A 118 4.49 17.31 -2.03
C VAL A 118 3.16 16.88 -1.41
N VAL A 119 3.06 15.61 -1.05
CA VAL A 119 1.94 15.09 -0.27
C VAL A 119 2.15 15.53 1.17
N ASP A 120 1.60 16.70 1.50
CA ASP A 120 1.74 17.40 2.78
C ASP A 120 0.37 17.79 3.36
N LYS A 121 0.38 18.50 4.49
CA LYS A 121 -0.86 18.99 5.13
C LYS A 121 -1.71 19.89 4.23
N ASN A 122 -1.11 20.63 3.31
CA ASN A 122 -1.83 21.55 2.43
C ASN A 122 -2.60 20.78 1.36
N MET A 123 -1.95 19.79 0.75
CA MET A 123 -2.56 18.90 -0.23
C MET A 123 -3.71 18.09 0.37
N LEU A 124 -3.56 17.66 1.63
CA LEU A 124 -4.52 16.78 2.31
C LEU A 124 -5.54 17.53 3.19
N GLN A 125 -5.53 18.87 3.19
CA GLN A 125 -6.43 19.65 4.02
C GLN A 125 -7.90 19.29 3.77
N GLY A 126 -8.68 19.13 4.84
CA GLY A 126 -10.10 18.78 4.79
C GLY A 126 -10.37 17.28 4.63
N LEU A 127 -9.32 16.46 4.53
CA LEU A 127 -9.41 15.00 4.41
C LEU A 127 -9.16 14.25 5.72
N GLU A 128 -8.89 14.96 6.82
CA GLU A 128 -8.45 14.42 8.10
C GLU A 128 -9.45 13.38 8.65
N LYS A 129 -10.75 13.65 8.44
CA LYS A 129 -11.86 12.81 8.91
C LYS A 129 -12.58 12.08 7.77
N SER A 130 -11.90 11.82 6.67
CA SER A 130 -12.51 11.11 5.54
C SER A 130 -11.59 10.16 4.82
N LEU A 131 -10.30 10.45 4.70
CA LEU A 131 -9.38 9.64 3.92
C LEU A 131 -9.00 8.35 4.65
N ASN A 132 -9.34 7.22 4.06
CA ASN A 132 -9.06 5.89 4.60
C ASN A 132 -7.83 5.24 3.93
N TYR A 133 -7.62 5.53 2.64
CA TYR A 133 -6.59 4.90 1.82
C TYR A 133 -5.75 5.95 1.10
N LEU A 134 -4.45 5.95 1.37
CA LEU A 134 -3.47 6.75 0.65
C LEU A 134 -2.44 5.84 -0.01
N VAL A 135 -2.32 5.94 -1.33
CA VAL A 135 -1.28 5.24 -2.09
C VAL A 135 -0.50 6.24 -2.92
N VAL A 136 0.81 6.29 -2.71
CA VAL A 136 1.73 7.11 -3.50
C VAL A 136 2.81 6.19 -4.04
N ALA A 137 2.96 6.14 -5.37
CA ALA A 137 3.92 5.25 -6.01
C ALA A 137 4.66 5.92 -7.18
N ASN A 138 5.97 5.70 -7.23
CA ASN A 138 6.88 6.13 -8.29
C ASN A 138 6.78 7.64 -8.57
N GLY A 139 7.21 8.49 -7.64
CA GLY A 139 7.09 9.94 -7.86
C GLY A 139 7.14 10.79 -6.60
N LEU A 140 6.07 11.57 -6.40
CA LEU A 140 5.95 12.64 -5.40
C LEU A 140 6.56 12.33 -4.02
N THR A 141 7.07 13.38 -3.39
CA THR A 141 7.57 13.33 -2.02
C THR A 141 6.39 13.29 -1.04
N VAL A 142 6.50 12.52 0.04
CA VAL A 142 5.48 12.41 1.09
C VAL A 142 6.04 12.83 2.44
N ASN A 143 5.35 13.75 3.14
CA ASN A 143 5.68 14.14 4.51
C ASN A 143 4.88 13.31 5.51
N ILE A 144 5.55 12.45 6.27
CA ILE A 144 4.91 11.51 7.21
C ILE A 144 4.33 12.22 8.43
N ALA A 145 4.99 13.29 8.90
CA ALA A 145 4.52 14.05 10.06
C ALA A 145 3.12 14.61 9.83
N ASP A 146 2.85 15.10 8.62
CA ASP A 146 1.54 15.65 8.24
C ASP A 146 0.46 14.55 8.14
N LEU A 147 0.83 13.30 7.86
CA LEU A 147 -0.13 12.18 7.85
C LEU A 147 -0.65 11.84 9.25
N THR A 148 0.05 12.27 10.31
CA THR A 148 -0.38 12.05 11.71
C THR A 148 -1.64 12.85 12.08
N GLU A 149 -2.08 13.80 11.25
CA GLU A 149 -3.36 14.51 11.42
C GLU A 149 -4.54 13.73 10.82
N MET A 150 -4.28 12.72 9.99
CA MET A 150 -5.33 11.91 9.36
C MET A 150 -5.92 10.92 10.38
N GLU A 151 -7.13 11.19 10.85
CA GLU A 151 -7.80 10.43 11.92
C GLU A 151 -8.27 9.04 11.44
N TYR A 152 -8.69 8.95 10.18
CA TYR A 152 -9.28 7.72 9.62
C TYR A 152 -8.40 6.98 8.62
N LEU A 153 -7.13 7.37 8.46
CA LEU A 153 -6.21 6.68 7.57
C LEU A 153 -5.93 5.27 8.10
N THR A 154 -6.38 4.25 7.38
CA THR A 154 -6.19 2.84 7.76
C THR A 154 -5.17 2.13 6.88
N ASP A 155 -4.97 2.58 5.65
CA ASP A 155 -4.14 1.88 4.68
C ASP A 155 -3.21 2.88 3.98
N LEU A 156 -1.92 2.76 4.26
CA LEU A 156 -0.86 3.56 3.67
C LEU A 156 0.05 2.68 2.80
N GLY A 157 0.18 3.06 1.53
CA GLY A 157 1.08 2.41 0.58
C GLY A 157 2.03 3.41 -0.08
N LEU A 158 3.32 3.28 0.19
CA LEU A 158 4.39 4.09 -0.34
C LEU A 158 5.36 3.21 -1.13
N MET A 159 5.58 3.49 -2.40
CA MET A 159 6.45 2.67 -3.25
C MET A 159 7.30 3.51 -4.18
N SER A 160 8.63 3.41 -4.12
CA SER A 160 9.54 4.19 -4.97
C SER A 160 9.25 5.71 -4.89
N THR A 161 9.00 6.21 -3.68
CA THR A 161 8.72 7.62 -3.40
C THR A 161 9.73 8.16 -2.40
N LYS A 162 10.03 9.45 -2.47
CA LYS A 162 10.83 10.11 -1.45
C LYS A 162 10.00 10.34 -0.19
N ILE A 163 10.51 9.92 0.95
CA ILE A 163 9.85 10.11 2.25
C ILE A 163 10.60 11.20 3.03
N VAL A 164 9.85 12.14 3.59
CA VAL A 164 10.34 13.10 4.59
C VAL A 164 9.64 12.76 5.90
N GLY A 165 10.41 12.37 6.91
CA GLY A 165 9.87 11.98 8.21
C GLY A 165 10.87 11.21 9.05
N THR A 166 10.53 11.02 10.32
CA THR A 166 11.35 10.31 11.31
C THR A 166 10.66 9.02 11.79
N PRO A 167 11.38 8.10 12.44
CA PRO A 167 10.75 6.94 13.09
C PRO A 167 9.63 7.32 14.08
N ALA A 168 9.78 8.44 14.79
CA ALA A 168 8.77 8.93 15.72
C ALA A 168 7.47 9.37 15.02
N ASP A 169 7.57 9.89 13.79
CA ASP A 169 6.38 10.25 12.99
C ASP A 169 5.61 9.00 12.56
N PHE A 170 6.33 7.94 12.16
CA PHE A 170 5.72 6.64 11.89
C PHE A 170 5.08 6.06 13.16
N GLU A 171 5.75 6.14 14.31
CA GLU A 171 5.22 5.63 15.57
C GLU A 171 3.87 6.26 15.94
N LYS A 172 3.73 7.58 15.76
CA LYS A 172 2.46 8.30 15.96
C LYS A 172 1.36 7.90 14.97
N LEU A 173 1.75 7.40 13.80
CA LEU A 173 0.84 6.99 12.73
C LEU A 173 0.33 5.54 12.91
N LEU A 174 1.19 4.64 13.39
CA LEU A 174 0.92 3.21 13.51
C LEU A 174 -0.43 2.85 14.17
N PRO A 175 -0.85 3.44 15.31
CA PRO A 175 -2.07 3.03 16.00
C PRO A 175 -3.36 3.08 15.15
N ARG A 176 -3.35 3.88 14.09
CA ARG A 176 -4.50 4.07 13.17
C ARG A 176 -4.47 3.13 11.98
N LEU A 177 -3.29 2.67 11.60
CA LEU A 177 -3.11 1.85 10.42
C LEU A 177 -3.53 0.40 10.68
N ARG A 178 -4.22 -0.15 9.69
CA ARG A 178 -4.39 -1.60 9.47
C ARG A 178 -3.36 -2.13 8.49
N SER A 179 -2.92 -1.31 7.53
CA SER A 179 -1.98 -1.74 6.49
C SER A 179 -0.90 -0.70 6.29
N LEU A 180 0.36 -1.14 6.36
CA LEU A 180 1.52 -0.32 6.05
C LEU A 180 2.37 -1.04 5.00
N GLU A 181 2.44 -0.45 3.81
CA GLU A 181 3.34 -0.87 2.75
C GLU A 181 4.34 0.25 2.45
N ILE A 182 5.63 -0.02 2.60
CA ILE A 182 6.73 0.89 2.26
C ILE A 182 7.77 0.09 1.48
N LYS A 183 7.91 0.31 0.18
CA LYS A 183 8.85 -0.41 -0.67
C LYS A 183 9.71 0.56 -1.47
N LYS A 184 11.00 0.28 -1.62
CA LYS A 184 11.91 1.07 -2.47
C LYS A 184 11.91 2.57 -2.14
N CYS A 185 11.71 2.92 -0.87
CA CYS A 185 11.72 4.30 -0.39
C CYS A 185 13.07 4.69 0.24
N HIS A 186 14.06 3.79 0.18
CA HIS A 186 15.42 3.99 0.71
C HIS A 186 15.45 4.35 2.20
N LEU A 187 14.48 3.83 2.96
CA LEU A 187 14.47 3.99 4.42
C LEU A 187 15.53 3.09 5.06
N LEU A 188 16.21 3.64 6.06
CA LEU A 188 17.19 2.91 6.87
C LEU A 188 16.58 2.32 8.14
N GLN A 189 15.54 2.93 8.68
CA GLN A 189 14.98 2.56 9.98
C GLN A 189 13.48 2.86 10.05
N LEU A 190 12.79 2.09 10.89
CA LEU A 190 11.42 2.30 11.33
C LEU A 190 11.39 2.16 12.87
N PRO A 191 10.33 2.60 13.55
CA PRO A 191 10.21 2.42 15.00
C PRO A 191 9.95 0.93 15.31
N TRP A 192 11.01 0.12 15.31
CA TRP A 192 10.92 -1.35 15.29
C TRP A 192 10.16 -1.94 16.47
N GLU A 193 10.36 -1.38 17.67
CA GLU A 193 9.63 -1.83 18.86
C GLU A 193 8.13 -1.52 18.77
N ALA A 194 7.79 -0.30 18.38
CA ALA A 194 6.40 0.11 18.19
C ALA A 194 5.73 -0.67 17.06
N LEU A 195 6.47 -0.98 15.99
CA LEU A 195 6.01 -1.79 14.88
C LEU A 195 5.73 -3.23 15.30
N ALA A 196 6.61 -3.82 16.11
CA ALA A 196 6.42 -5.16 16.64
C ALA A 196 5.18 -5.23 17.55
N LYS A 197 5.05 -4.26 18.48
CA LYS A 197 3.84 -4.11 19.30
C LYS A 197 2.59 -3.97 18.43
N TRP A 198 2.66 -3.09 17.42
CA TRP A 198 1.57 -2.88 16.49
C TRP A 198 1.16 -4.19 15.80
N LEU A 199 2.09 -4.99 15.28
CA LEU A 199 1.73 -6.27 14.65
C LEU A 199 1.04 -7.25 15.62
N THR A 200 1.44 -7.28 16.89
CA THR A 200 0.89 -8.22 17.89
C THR A 200 -0.48 -7.85 18.44
N GLU A 201 -0.91 -6.60 18.32
CA GLU A 201 -2.21 -6.15 18.86
C GLU A 201 -3.42 -6.61 18.01
N SER A 202 -3.22 -6.96 16.73
CA SER A 202 -4.31 -7.45 15.87
C SER A 202 -3.82 -8.22 14.66
N ASP A 203 -4.33 -9.44 14.49
CA ASP A 203 -4.06 -10.32 13.33
C ASP A 203 -4.53 -9.76 11.98
N SER A 204 -5.32 -8.68 11.98
CA SER A 204 -5.77 -8.01 10.74
C SER A 204 -4.73 -7.04 10.15
N ARG A 205 -3.67 -6.75 10.90
CA ARG A 205 -2.61 -5.80 10.53
C ARG A 205 -1.69 -6.42 9.49
N ARG A 206 -1.33 -5.64 8.47
CA ARG A 206 -0.49 -6.10 7.35
C ARG A 206 0.70 -5.18 7.16
N LEU A 207 1.89 -5.77 7.06
CA LEU A 207 3.14 -5.06 6.87
C LEU A 207 3.88 -5.55 5.63
N LYS A 208 4.31 -4.61 4.79
CA LYS A 208 5.13 -4.88 3.60
C LYS A 208 6.24 -3.86 3.49
N ILE A 209 7.42 -4.20 3.99
CA ILE A 209 8.56 -3.27 4.11
C ILE A 209 9.81 -3.71 3.34
N ASN A 210 9.66 -4.69 2.45
CA ASN A 210 10.76 -5.21 1.65
C ASN A 210 11.33 -4.17 0.67
N ASP A 211 12.53 -4.44 0.16
CA ASP A 211 13.23 -3.59 -0.81
C ASP A 211 13.52 -2.16 -0.29
N ASN A 212 13.94 -2.01 0.97
CA ASN A 212 14.53 -0.76 1.47
C ASN A 212 15.93 -1.05 2.03
N ASP A 213 16.63 0.01 2.42
CA ASP A 213 18.03 -0.03 2.82
C ASP A 213 18.18 -0.20 4.35
N TRP A 214 17.50 -1.20 4.92
CA TRP A 214 17.39 -1.35 6.38
C TRP A 214 18.74 -1.48 7.09
N ASN A 215 18.94 -0.65 8.12
CA ASN A 215 19.98 -0.80 9.12
C ASN A 215 19.54 -1.82 10.16
N CYS A 216 20.16 -2.99 10.13
CA CYS A 216 19.91 -4.04 11.10
C CYS A 216 20.76 -3.84 12.34
N ASP A 217 20.10 -3.60 13.46
CA ASP A 217 20.71 -3.39 14.76
C ASP A 217 19.89 -4.09 15.87
N CYS A 218 20.30 -3.87 17.11
CA CYS A 218 19.73 -4.53 18.27
C CYS A 218 18.22 -4.25 18.47
N SER A 219 17.71 -3.11 17.98
CA SER A 219 16.30 -2.74 18.11
C SER A 219 15.35 -3.62 17.27
N MET A 220 15.89 -4.37 16.30
CA MET A 220 15.12 -5.28 15.45
C MET A 220 14.88 -6.67 16.08
N VAL A 221 15.47 -6.98 17.24
CA VAL A 221 15.34 -8.29 17.90
C VAL A 221 13.88 -8.63 18.21
N LYS A 222 13.10 -7.68 18.75
CA LYS A 222 11.66 -7.89 19.03
C LYS A 222 10.88 -8.24 17.77
N LEU A 223 11.20 -7.57 16.67
CA LEU A 223 10.56 -7.80 15.38
C LEU A 223 10.93 -9.20 14.84
N LYS A 224 12.20 -9.57 14.92
CA LYS A 224 12.71 -10.89 14.49
C LYS A 224 12.00 -12.06 15.17
N HIS A 225 11.69 -11.94 16.47
CA HIS A 225 11.06 -13.00 17.26
C HIS A 225 9.53 -13.09 17.08
N LEU A 226 8.93 -12.25 16.25
CA LEU A 226 7.51 -12.38 15.94
C LEU A 226 7.23 -13.71 15.22
N HIS A 227 6.16 -14.37 15.64
CA HIS A 227 5.75 -15.64 15.04
C HIS A 227 5.39 -15.47 13.56
N PRO A 228 5.66 -16.47 12.69
CA PRO A 228 5.31 -16.43 11.27
C PRO A 228 3.80 -16.30 11.01
N GLY A 229 2.95 -16.63 11.99
CA GLY A 229 1.49 -16.42 11.89
C GLY A 229 1.07 -14.96 12.13
N VAL A 230 1.89 -14.18 12.83
CA VAL A 230 1.66 -12.76 13.15
C VAL A 230 2.13 -11.86 12.02
N VAL A 231 3.13 -12.31 11.25
CA VAL A 231 3.71 -11.53 10.17
C VAL A 231 3.63 -12.35 8.90
N GLU A 232 2.98 -11.80 7.86
CA GLU A 232 3.13 -12.35 6.51
C GLU A 232 4.63 -12.60 6.24
N ASN A 233 4.96 -13.68 5.50
CA ASN A 233 6.34 -14.12 5.17
C ASN A 233 7.30 -12.99 4.70
N GLU A 234 6.78 -11.81 4.41
CA GLU A 234 7.48 -10.57 4.10
C GLU A 234 8.56 -10.22 5.12
N LEU A 235 8.32 -10.33 6.44
CA LEU A 235 9.33 -9.96 7.44
C LEU A 235 10.51 -10.92 7.48
N GLN A 236 10.26 -12.22 7.27
CA GLN A 236 11.34 -13.21 7.21
C GLN A 236 12.27 -13.01 6.01
N ARG A 237 11.78 -12.33 4.97
CA ARG A 237 12.51 -11.98 3.74
C ARG A 237 13.19 -10.62 3.80
N LEU A 238 13.04 -9.90 4.92
CA LEU A 238 13.71 -8.61 5.12
C LEU A 238 15.23 -8.82 5.05
N LYS A 239 15.89 -8.03 4.21
CA LYS A 239 17.35 -8.05 4.05
C LYS A 239 17.96 -6.81 4.68
N CYS A 240 19.09 -7.00 5.36
CA CYS A 240 19.88 -5.91 5.90
C CYS A 240 20.69 -5.25 4.78
N ALA A 241 20.74 -3.92 4.74
CA ALA A 241 21.65 -3.17 3.88
C ALA A 241 22.86 -2.65 4.67
N SER A 242 22.69 -2.38 5.96
CA SER A 242 23.76 -2.01 6.89
C SER A 242 23.55 -2.69 8.25
N PRO A 243 24.58 -2.74 9.11
CA PRO A 243 25.99 -2.42 8.86
C PRO A 243 26.65 -3.39 7.85
N PRO A 244 27.86 -3.08 7.31
CA PRO A 244 28.49 -3.86 6.24
C PRO A 244 28.68 -5.36 6.52
N ASN A 245 28.88 -5.74 7.79
CA ASN A 245 29.00 -7.14 8.22
C ASN A 245 27.67 -7.93 8.17
N LEU A 246 26.53 -7.22 8.14
CA LEU A 246 25.19 -7.78 8.03
C LEU A 246 24.58 -7.58 6.62
N ALA A 247 25.17 -6.72 5.79
CA ALA A 247 24.67 -6.41 4.46
C ALA A 247 24.41 -7.66 3.61
N GLY A 248 23.22 -7.71 2.99
CA GLY A 248 22.75 -8.81 2.14
C GLY A 248 22.16 -10.00 2.88
N LYS A 249 22.39 -10.15 4.20
CA LYS A 249 21.82 -11.23 5.00
C LYS A 249 20.34 -11.00 5.28
N GLN A 250 19.56 -12.07 5.37
CA GLN A 250 18.16 -11.97 5.78
C GLN A 250 18.07 -11.86 7.30
N LEU A 251 17.14 -11.04 7.82
CA LEU A 251 16.92 -10.88 9.26
C LEU A 251 16.62 -12.23 9.95
N SER A 252 15.96 -13.14 9.24
CA SER A 252 15.67 -14.50 9.71
C SER A 252 16.92 -15.34 9.94
N GLU A 253 18.00 -15.11 9.19
CA GLU A 253 19.28 -15.86 9.26
C GLU A 253 20.22 -15.37 10.37
N LEU A 254 20.03 -14.13 10.85
CA LEU A 254 20.88 -13.54 11.88
C LEU A 254 20.60 -14.12 13.26
N THR A 255 21.59 -14.18 14.14
CA THR A 255 21.39 -14.45 15.57
C THR A 255 21.20 -13.15 16.34
N ASP A 256 20.67 -13.22 17.56
CA ASP A 256 20.54 -12.04 18.42
C ASP A 256 21.91 -11.41 18.74
N LYS A 257 22.97 -12.23 18.79
CA LYS A 257 24.36 -11.74 18.97
C LYS A 257 24.91 -11.04 17.73
N ASP A 258 24.44 -11.39 16.53
CA ASP A 258 24.82 -10.68 15.31
C ASP A 258 24.21 -9.28 15.28
N LEU A 259 23.00 -9.13 15.80
CA LEU A 259 22.28 -7.84 15.91
C LEU A 259 22.74 -7.01 17.12
N CYS A 260 23.06 -7.68 18.23
CA CYS A 260 23.49 -7.09 19.50
C CYS A 260 24.86 -7.68 19.92
N PRO A 261 25.98 -7.30 19.28
CA PRO A 261 27.30 -7.69 19.75
C PRO A 261 27.51 -7.07 21.14
N GLU A 262 27.75 -7.89 22.17
CA GLU A 262 27.96 -7.45 23.56
C GLU A 262 28.98 -6.30 23.62
N GLY A 263 28.51 -5.07 23.89
CA GLY A 263 29.35 -3.88 23.74
C GLY A 263 28.68 -2.51 23.82
N GLU A 264 27.37 -2.39 24.06
CA GLU A 264 26.81 -1.12 24.56
C GLU A 264 26.73 -1.21 26.09
N PRO A 265 27.58 -0.49 26.84
CA PRO A 265 27.40 -0.40 28.26
C PRO A 265 26.17 0.47 28.54
N ASP A 266 25.14 -0.14 29.11
CA ASP A 266 24.15 0.58 29.91
C ASP A 266 24.87 1.26 31.09
N MET A 267 25.40 2.46 30.86
CA MET A 267 25.98 3.32 31.88
C MET A 267 24.87 4.09 32.62
N LYS A 268 24.31 3.40 33.62
CA LYS A 268 23.95 3.82 34.99
C LYS A 268 23.39 5.23 35.29
N GLN A 269 22.29 5.23 36.06
CA GLN A 269 22.15 5.92 37.35
C GLN A 269 21.47 4.92 38.31
N GLY A 270 21.90 4.63 39.54
CA GLY A 270 22.97 5.15 40.39
C GLY A 270 22.95 4.39 41.73
N GLY A 271 24.00 4.58 42.52
CA GLY A 271 24.24 3.94 43.83
C GLY A 271 25.28 2.83 43.72
N GLY A 272 26.45 2.87 44.33
CA GLY A 272 26.94 3.68 45.44
C GLY A 272 27.76 2.72 46.31
N GLU A 273 29.05 3.05 46.52
CA GLU A 273 29.92 2.53 47.59
C GLU A 273 30.32 1.03 47.53
N ASP A 274 31.54 0.59 47.84
CA ASP A 274 32.76 1.21 48.34
C ASP A 274 33.96 0.24 48.20
N SER A 275 35.16 0.81 48.29
CA SER A 275 36.41 0.23 48.79
C SER A 275 37.23 -0.81 47.97
N LEU A 276 38.24 -0.24 47.30
CA LEU A 276 39.68 -0.38 47.59
C LEU A 276 40.28 -1.80 47.75
N LYS A 277 41.23 -2.14 46.85
CA LYS A 277 42.62 -2.35 47.26
C LYS A 277 43.62 -2.30 46.10
N ALA A 278 44.70 -1.57 46.37
CA ALA A 278 45.89 -1.39 45.56
C ALA A 278 46.87 -2.56 45.68
N SER A 279 47.74 -2.72 44.67
CA SER A 279 49.21 -2.94 44.72
C SER A 279 49.68 -3.26 43.30
N SER A 280 50.43 -2.37 42.63
CA SER A 280 51.90 -2.39 42.47
C SER A 280 52.43 -3.74 41.95
N SER A 281 53.17 -3.82 40.84
CA SER A 281 54.52 -3.26 40.71
C SER A 281 55.12 -3.58 39.32
N THR A 282 55.97 -2.65 38.85
CA THR A 282 57.26 -2.79 38.09
C THR A 282 57.31 -3.62 36.80
N SER A 283 57.59 -3.05 35.61
CA SER A 283 58.84 -2.44 35.08
C SER A 283 59.83 -3.45 34.47
N GLU A 284 60.45 -3.01 33.37
CA GLU A 284 61.58 -3.58 32.59
C GLU A 284 61.19 -4.42 31.36
N ASP A 285 61.89 -4.37 30.23
CA ASP A 285 62.86 -3.45 29.59
C ASP A 285 63.22 -4.06 28.22
N GLY A 286 63.64 -3.24 27.25
CA GLY A 286 64.43 -3.62 26.05
C GLY A 286 63.68 -4.36 24.93
N GLY A 287 63.89 -4.10 23.64
CA GLY A 287 64.94 -3.35 22.97
C GLY A 287 65.22 -4.01 21.61
N ASP A 288 65.04 -3.23 20.54
CA ASP A 288 65.80 -3.21 19.28
C ASP A 288 65.75 -4.31 18.18
N LYS A 289 65.69 -3.74 16.96
CA LYS A 289 66.39 -4.06 15.68
C LYS A 289 65.71 -4.89 14.58
N SER A 290 65.29 -4.12 13.56
CA SER A 290 65.78 -4.08 12.16
C SER A 290 66.38 -5.33 11.47
N GLY A 291 65.93 -5.52 10.23
CA GLY A 291 66.62 -6.21 9.11
C GLY A 291 65.59 -6.82 8.16
N SER A 292 65.21 -6.22 7.01
CA SER A 292 65.92 -6.08 5.72
C SER A 292 65.91 -7.34 4.84
N GLY A 293 65.44 -7.16 3.58
CA GLY A 293 65.70 -8.00 2.40
C GLY A 293 64.79 -9.23 2.26
N SER A 294 64.30 -9.63 1.08
CA SER A 294 64.70 -9.26 -0.28
C SER A 294 63.71 -9.89 -1.28
N ASP A 295 63.71 -9.31 -2.48
CA ASP A 295 63.02 -9.67 -3.71
C ASP A 295 63.02 -11.15 -4.11
N SER A 296 61.96 -11.55 -4.83
CA SER A 296 62.09 -12.26 -6.12
C SER A 296 60.74 -12.38 -6.83
N SER A 297 60.56 -11.59 -7.91
CA SER A 297 59.83 -12.06 -9.10
C SER A 297 60.82 -12.82 -10.00
N PRO A 298 60.39 -13.66 -10.96
CA PRO A 298 60.00 -13.11 -12.26
C PRO A 298 58.88 -13.86 -13.03
N ALA A 299 58.23 -13.09 -13.92
CA ALA A 299 57.80 -13.37 -15.30
C ALA A 299 57.24 -14.77 -15.68
N ASP A 300 56.02 -14.93 -16.23
CA ASP A 300 55.46 -14.48 -17.53
C ASP A 300 55.26 -15.70 -18.46
N LEU A 301 54.45 -15.55 -19.52
CA LEU A 301 54.01 -16.49 -20.58
C LEU A 301 52.52 -16.91 -20.54
N GLY A 302 51.69 -16.17 -21.31
CA GLY A 302 50.50 -16.74 -21.98
C GLY A 302 50.89 -17.44 -23.30
N PRO A 303 50.05 -17.46 -24.35
CA PRO A 303 48.63 -17.82 -24.43
C PRO A 303 48.43 -19.01 -25.42
N SER A 304 47.22 -19.57 -25.54
CA SER A 304 46.89 -20.44 -26.69
C SER A 304 45.48 -20.18 -27.22
N SER A 305 45.46 -19.70 -28.46
CA SER A 305 44.35 -19.54 -29.38
C SER A 305 44.19 -20.80 -30.25
N GLY A 306 42.96 -21.22 -30.51
CA GLY A 306 42.62 -22.20 -31.54
C GLY A 306 41.36 -21.80 -32.28
N HIS A 307 41.53 -21.27 -33.50
CA HIS A 307 40.49 -21.05 -34.50
C HIS A 307 39.95 -22.38 -35.04
N GLN A 308 38.66 -22.41 -35.41
CA GLN A 308 38.24 -22.76 -36.77
C GLN A 308 36.76 -22.39 -37.00
N ALA A 309 36.55 -21.61 -38.05
CA ALA A 309 35.29 -21.49 -38.78
C ALA A 309 35.52 -22.15 -40.14
N GLU A 310 34.61 -23.02 -40.60
CA GLU A 310 34.23 -23.08 -42.01
C GLU A 310 32.93 -23.87 -42.26
N ASP A 311 32.30 -23.43 -43.35
CA ASP A 311 31.06 -23.74 -44.04
C ASP A 311 30.35 -25.11 -43.95
N GLY A 312 29.02 -25.00 -44.04
CA GLY A 312 28.25 -25.65 -45.12
C GLY A 312 27.89 -27.13 -44.97
N ARG A 313 26.61 -27.40 -44.69
CA ARG A 313 25.69 -28.21 -45.52
C ARG A 313 24.60 -28.86 -44.66
N ALA A 314 23.37 -28.43 -44.90
CA ALA A 314 22.17 -29.04 -44.36
C ALA A 314 22.15 -30.55 -44.64
N ARG A 315 22.17 -31.37 -43.58
CA ARG A 315 21.94 -32.80 -43.65
C ARG A 315 20.59 -33.07 -42.99
N SER A 316 19.58 -33.27 -43.84
CA SER A 316 18.28 -33.82 -43.47
C SER A 316 18.49 -35.16 -42.74
N SER A 317 18.27 -35.17 -41.43
CA SER A 317 18.10 -36.40 -40.66
C SER A 317 16.60 -36.70 -40.61
N ALA A 318 16.17 -37.66 -41.42
CA ALA A 318 14.84 -38.24 -41.38
C ALA A 318 14.56 -38.79 -39.97
N MET A 319 13.72 -38.10 -39.19
CA MET A 319 13.17 -38.65 -37.95
C MET A 319 12.02 -39.60 -38.29
N ARG A 320 12.14 -40.82 -37.77
CA ARG A 320 11.16 -41.90 -37.89
C ARG A 320 9.80 -41.45 -37.35
N THR A 321 8.76 -41.65 -38.16
CA THR A 321 7.37 -41.20 -37.94
C THR A 321 6.65 -41.87 -36.75
N GLU A 322 7.33 -42.67 -35.93
CA GLU A 322 6.71 -43.35 -34.78
C GLU A 322 6.73 -42.51 -33.48
N VAL A 323 7.61 -41.51 -33.36
CA VAL A 323 7.71 -40.68 -32.13
C VAL A 323 6.69 -39.53 -32.09
N ILE A 324 6.15 -39.12 -33.24
CA ILE A 324 5.20 -38.00 -33.34
C ILE A 324 3.78 -38.43 -32.89
N ILE A 325 3.44 -39.71 -33.03
CA ILE A 325 2.12 -40.23 -32.64
C ILE A 325 2.03 -40.44 -31.12
N GLY A 326 3.13 -40.85 -30.47
CA GLY A 326 3.17 -40.97 -29.00
C GLY A 326 3.08 -39.62 -28.28
N GLY A 327 3.79 -38.60 -28.80
CA GLY A 327 3.80 -37.26 -28.20
C GLY A 327 2.46 -36.52 -28.30
N THR A 328 1.71 -36.73 -29.38
CA THR A 328 0.39 -36.09 -29.57
C THR A 328 -0.68 -36.69 -28.67
N VAL A 329 -0.68 -38.02 -28.48
CA VAL A 329 -1.62 -38.70 -27.57
C VAL A 329 -1.33 -38.33 -26.12
N VAL A 330 -0.05 -38.34 -25.71
CA VAL A 330 0.34 -37.94 -24.36
C VAL A 330 0.05 -36.46 -24.11
N GLY A 331 0.33 -35.59 -25.08
CA GLY A 331 -0.02 -34.16 -25.01
C GLY A 331 -1.53 -33.94 -24.86
N ALA A 332 -2.35 -34.65 -25.65
CA ALA A 332 -3.80 -34.56 -25.56
C ALA A 332 -4.33 -35.05 -24.20
N LEU A 333 -3.75 -36.10 -23.63
CA LEU A 333 -4.12 -36.61 -22.30
C LEU A 333 -3.76 -35.63 -21.19
N VAL A 334 -2.61 -34.96 -21.27
CA VAL A 334 -2.20 -33.93 -20.30
C VAL A 334 -3.12 -32.71 -20.38
N VAL A 335 -3.46 -32.25 -21.59
CA VAL A 335 -4.40 -31.13 -21.77
C VAL A 335 -5.79 -31.48 -21.24
N ALA A 336 -6.29 -32.69 -21.52
CA ALA A 336 -7.57 -33.17 -20.99
C ALA A 336 -7.56 -33.22 -19.45
N PHE A 337 -6.46 -33.65 -18.84
CA PHE A 337 -6.31 -33.67 -17.38
C PHE A 337 -6.29 -32.28 -16.76
N ILE A 338 -5.62 -31.30 -17.39
CA ILE A 338 -5.62 -29.90 -16.94
C ILE A 338 -7.03 -29.31 -17.03
N VAL A 339 -7.75 -29.54 -18.14
CA VAL A 339 -9.15 -29.10 -18.30
C VAL A 339 -10.04 -29.75 -17.24
N PHE A 340 -9.85 -31.03 -16.96
CA PHE A 340 -10.58 -31.73 -15.90
C PHE A 340 -10.31 -31.10 -14.52
N ILE A 341 -9.07 -30.76 -14.18
CA ILE A 341 -8.75 -30.06 -12.92
C ILE A 341 -9.41 -28.69 -12.86
N ILE A 342 -9.42 -27.92 -13.95
CA ILE A 342 -10.08 -26.61 -14.01
C ILE A 342 -11.59 -26.77 -13.79
N ILE A 343 -12.23 -27.71 -14.49
CA ILE A 343 -13.67 -27.99 -14.32
C ILE A 343 -13.96 -28.48 -12.90
N TYR A 344 -13.15 -29.39 -12.37
CA TYR A 344 -13.29 -29.91 -11.01
C TYR A 344 -13.15 -28.80 -9.97
N LYS A 345 -12.18 -27.89 -10.12
CA LYS A 345 -12.01 -26.70 -9.28
C LYS A 345 -13.18 -25.73 -9.39
N CYS A 346 -13.71 -25.49 -10.60
CA CYS A 346 -14.91 -24.68 -10.80
C CYS A 346 -16.18 -25.33 -10.22
N ARG A 347 -16.25 -26.67 -10.15
CA ARG A 347 -17.41 -27.42 -9.65
C ARG A 347 -17.40 -27.61 -8.13
N LEU A 348 -16.24 -27.88 -7.51
CA LEU A 348 -16.13 -28.03 -6.04
C LEU A 348 -15.89 -26.71 -5.30
N TYR A 349 -15.25 -25.75 -5.95
CA TYR A 349 -15.06 -24.39 -5.43
C TYR A 349 -15.72 -23.40 -6.39
N PRO A 350 -17.06 -23.25 -6.35
CA PRO A 350 -17.67 -22.07 -6.92
C PRO A 350 -17.14 -20.87 -6.13
N GLU A 351 -16.17 -20.17 -6.70
CA GLU A 351 -15.77 -18.86 -6.23
C GLU A 351 -17.06 -18.05 -6.14
N LYS A 352 -17.42 -17.61 -4.92
CA LYS A 352 -18.69 -16.92 -4.64
C LYS A 352 -18.70 -15.56 -5.33
N LYS A 353 -18.87 -15.56 -6.64
CA LYS A 353 -19.32 -14.41 -7.40
C LYS A 353 -20.84 -14.36 -7.24
N ASN A 354 -21.30 -13.24 -6.67
CA ASN A 354 -22.69 -12.87 -6.36
C ASN A 354 -23.14 -13.18 -4.91
N ARG A 355 -22.54 -12.45 -3.96
CA ARG A 355 -23.22 -12.06 -2.70
C ARG A 355 -23.65 -10.59 -2.77
N GLU A 356 -24.34 -10.20 -3.85
CA GLU A 356 -24.95 -8.86 -3.95
C GLU A 356 -26.42 -8.87 -4.40
N GLU A 357 -27.01 -10.04 -4.73
CA GLU A 357 -28.40 -10.09 -5.22
C GLU A 357 -29.43 -10.68 -4.24
N ARG A 358 -29.03 -11.02 -2.99
CA ARG A 358 -29.94 -11.64 -2.00
C ARG A 358 -30.30 -10.79 -0.77
N THR A 359 -29.75 -9.59 -0.62
CA THR A 359 -30.20 -8.64 0.42
C THR A 359 -31.32 -7.71 -0.05
N SER A 360 -31.68 -7.72 -1.35
CA SER A 360 -32.75 -6.87 -1.88
C SER A 360 -34.18 -7.42 -1.70
N ARG A 361 -34.38 -8.63 -1.16
CA ARG A 361 -35.73 -9.22 -0.97
C ARG A 361 -36.18 -9.33 0.49
N THR A 362 -35.41 -8.84 1.46
CA THR A 362 -35.80 -8.90 2.90
C THR A 362 -36.20 -7.57 3.51
N HIS A 363 -36.33 -6.48 2.74
CA HIS A 363 -36.76 -5.17 3.25
C HIS A 363 -38.02 -4.60 2.59
N GLN A 364 -38.84 -5.43 1.94
CA GLN A 364 -40.20 -5.09 1.52
C GLN A 364 -41.24 -5.97 2.23
N ASN A 365 -41.26 -5.94 3.56
CA ASN A 365 -42.50 -6.18 4.29
C ASN A 365 -42.37 -5.69 5.74
N LYS A 366 -42.78 -4.44 5.99
CA LYS A 366 -43.27 -3.92 7.29
C LYS A 366 -43.58 -2.42 7.17
N ARG A 367 -44.71 -2.12 6.54
CA ARG A 367 -45.57 -1.00 6.94
C ARG A 367 -46.98 -1.55 6.95
N TYR A 368 -47.56 -1.63 8.14
CA TYR A 368 -48.97 -1.45 8.51
C TYR A 368 -49.18 -2.10 9.87
N VAL A 369 -49.05 -1.32 10.93
CA VAL A 369 -49.98 -1.33 12.06
C VAL A 369 -49.97 0.09 12.65
N ASN A 370 -51.03 0.85 12.42
CA ASN A 370 -51.44 1.94 13.30
C ASN A 370 -52.11 1.27 14.50
N VAL A 371 -51.65 1.55 15.72
CA VAL A 371 -52.44 1.37 16.94
C VAL A 371 -52.58 2.75 17.56
N ILE A 372 -53.85 3.13 17.70
CA ILE A 372 -54.37 4.28 18.42
C ILE A 372 -54.19 3.96 19.91
N GLU A 373 -53.53 4.83 20.67
CA GLU A 373 -53.69 4.87 22.13
C GLU A 373 -54.11 6.29 22.54
N GLU A 374 -55.32 6.34 23.12
CA GLU A 374 -55.97 7.49 23.73
C GLU A 374 -55.27 7.92 25.05
N PRO A 375 -55.48 9.17 25.51
CA PRO A 375 -54.86 9.68 26.73
C PRO A 375 -55.61 9.20 27.98
N PRO A 376 -54.94 8.99 29.13
CA PRO A 376 -55.64 8.63 30.35
C PRO A 376 -56.12 9.87 31.13
N LEU A 377 -57.43 9.90 31.45
CA LEU A 377 -57.99 10.71 32.52
C LEU A 377 -58.42 9.83 33.71
N GLN A 378 -57.77 10.12 34.85
CA GLN A 378 -58.29 10.26 36.22
C GLN A 378 -58.82 9.08 37.10
N GLN A 379 -58.21 9.06 38.30
CA GLN A 379 -58.77 8.89 39.67
C GLN A 379 -58.96 7.49 40.29
N TYR A 380 -58.14 7.22 41.32
CA TYR A 380 -58.45 6.88 42.74
C TYR A 380 -57.10 6.41 43.36
N GLY A 381 -56.58 6.81 44.52
CA GLY A 381 -57.10 7.39 45.74
C GLY A 381 -56.44 6.61 46.90
N ASN A 382 -55.54 7.22 47.67
CA ASN A 382 -55.45 7.04 49.14
C ASN A 382 -54.27 7.77 49.82
N ASN A 383 -54.67 8.55 50.84
CA ASN A 383 -54.02 8.81 52.12
C ASN A 383 -52.63 9.47 52.17
N SER A 384 -52.66 10.77 52.47
CA SER A 384 -51.63 11.40 53.30
C SER A 384 -52.31 12.25 54.37
N ARG A 385 -52.20 11.78 55.62
CA ARG A 385 -52.46 12.56 56.84
C ARG A 385 -51.34 13.59 57.00
N GLY A 386 -51.70 14.85 57.09
CA GLY A 386 -50.79 15.93 57.49
C GLY A 386 -51.59 17.21 57.72
N LYS A 387 -52.06 17.40 58.94
CA LYS A 387 -52.60 18.68 59.42
C LYS A 387 -51.42 19.64 59.60
N GLU A 388 -51.46 20.79 58.94
CA GLU A 388 -50.90 22.01 59.51
C GLU A 388 -51.74 23.21 59.08
N ASN A 389 -52.09 24.03 60.06
CA ASN A 389 -53.10 25.09 59.96
C ASN A 389 -52.51 26.35 59.31
N GLY A 390 -53.23 26.93 58.35
CA GLY A 390 -53.05 28.32 57.91
C GLY A 390 -54.38 29.05 57.92
N LYS A 391 -54.52 30.08 58.78
CA LYS A 391 -55.58 31.09 58.71
C LYS A 391 -55.11 32.25 57.82
N PHE A 392 -55.98 32.66 56.89
CA PHE A 392 -56.25 34.03 56.38
C PHE A 392 -55.06 34.85 55.81
N ALA A 393 -55.14 35.71 54.79
CA ALA A 393 -56.17 36.35 53.97
C ALA A 393 -55.37 36.97 52.77
N GLU A 394 -55.82 36.89 51.50
CA GLU A 394 -56.58 37.92 50.78
C GLU A 394 -55.74 38.66 49.72
N GLY A 395 -56.34 38.90 48.55
CA GLY A 395 -56.09 40.11 47.75
C GLY A 395 -55.17 40.03 46.54
N ALA A 396 -55.69 39.47 45.44
CA ALA A 396 -55.97 40.12 44.13
C ALA A 396 -54.96 41.12 43.47
N PRO A 397 -55.02 41.26 42.12
CA PRO A 397 -53.84 41.33 41.27
C PRO A 397 -53.68 42.64 40.47
N VAL A 398 -52.53 42.80 39.80
CA VAL A 398 -52.43 43.04 38.33
C VAL A 398 -51.22 42.27 37.82
#